data_AF-A0A222VV12-F1
#
_entry.id   AF-A0A222VV12-F1
#
_cell.length_a   1.000
_cell.length_b   1.000
_cell.length_c   1.000
_cell.angle_alpha   90.00
_cell.angle_beta   90.00
_cell.angle_gamma   90.00
#
_symmetry.space_group_name_H-M   'P 1'
#
loop_
_entity.id
_entity.type
_entity.pdbx_description
1 polymer ?
#
loop_
_entity_poly.entity_id
_entity_poly.type
_entity_poly.pdbx_seq_one_letter_code
_entity_poly.pdbx_strand_id
1 'polypeptide(L)'
;MADETKRVLDALTTLREELPGLIAALKAGELTVAAQHRFAASLIETGELVDEHADHQASASNGHADGFGMSESGDSDDIDDIVAPSDNEEEW
;
A
#
# COMPACT_ATOMS: atom_id res chain seq x y z
N MET A 1 8.05 -1.80 -9.70
CA MET A 1 6.89 -0.89 -9.53
C MET A 1 6.05 -0.71 -10.78
N ALA A 2 6.34 0.19 -11.72
CA ALA A 2 5.43 0.42 -12.86
C ALA A 2 5.22 -0.82 -13.75
N ASP A 3 6.30 -1.54 -14.06
CA ASP A 3 6.23 -2.79 -14.85
C ASP A 3 5.53 -3.94 -14.11
N GLU A 4 5.61 -3.92 -12.79
CA GLU A 4 5.01 -4.93 -11.91
C GLU A 4 3.51 -4.70 -11.76
N THR A 5 3.09 -3.46 -11.50
CA THR A 5 1.68 -3.07 -11.52
C THR A 5 1.06 -3.39 -12.88
N LYS A 6 1.77 -3.14 -13.99
CA LYS A 6 1.31 -3.52 -15.32
C LYS A 6 1.09 -5.04 -15.44
N ARG A 7 2.04 -5.85 -14.98
CA ARG A 7 1.92 -7.32 -15.00
C ARG A 7 0.70 -7.81 -14.20
N VAL A 8 0.44 -7.21 -13.04
CA VAL A 8 -0.74 -7.50 -12.20
C VAL A 8 -2.02 -7.15 -12.94
N LEU A 9 -2.09 -5.96 -13.56
CA LEU A 9 -3.25 -5.52 -14.31
C LEU A 9 -3.52 -6.39 -15.54
N ASP A 10 -2.48 -6.81 -16.26
CA ASP A 10 -2.61 -7.70 -17.42
C ASP A 10 -3.15 -9.08 -16.99
N ALA A 11 -2.65 -9.64 -15.88
CA ALA A 11 -3.15 -10.91 -15.33
C ALA A 11 -4.62 -10.81 -14.89
N LEU A 12 -4.98 -9.75 -14.16
CA LEU A 12 -6.37 -9.51 -13.73
C LEU A 12 -7.32 -9.28 -14.90
N THR A 13 -6.85 -8.60 -15.95
CA THR A 13 -7.65 -8.36 -17.16
C THR A 13 -7.92 -9.67 -17.90
N THR A 14 -6.90 -10.49 -18.09
CA THR A 14 -7.02 -11.82 -18.69
C THR A 14 -8.01 -12.68 -17.91
N LEU A 15 -7.85 -12.73 -16.59
CA LEU A 15 -8.75 -13.50 -15.72
C LEU A 15 -10.20 -12.99 -15.80
N ARG A 16 -10.41 -11.68 -15.85
CA ARG A 16 -11.74 -11.06 -16.01
C ARG A 16 -12.41 -11.47 -17.33
N GLU A 17 -11.65 -11.58 -18.41
CA GLU A 17 -12.18 -11.96 -19.73
C GLU A 17 -12.59 -13.43 -19.78
N GLU A 18 -11.83 -14.31 -19.12
CA GLU A 18 -12.06 -15.77 -19.14
C GLU A 18 -13.12 -16.24 -18.12
N LEU A 19 -13.20 -15.57 -16.96
CA LEU A 19 -14.04 -15.95 -15.82
C LEU A 19 -15.52 -16.19 -16.18
N PRO A 20 -16.21 -15.32 -16.94
CA PRO A 20 -17.63 -15.52 -17.25
C PRO A 20 -17.90 -16.84 -18.00
N GLY A 21 -17.03 -17.18 -18.97
CA GLY A 21 -17.15 -18.40 -19.75
C GLY A 21 -16.89 -19.65 -18.91
N LEU A 22 -15.84 -19.60 -18.08
CA LEU A 22 -15.48 -20.70 -17.18
C LEU A 22 -16.55 -20.96 -16.11
N ILE A 23 -17.15 -19.90 -15.54
CA ILE A 23 -18.26 -20.01 -14.59
C ILE A 23 -19.49 -20.61 -15.27
N ALA A 24 -19.82 -20.18 -16.49
CA ALA A 24 -20.95 -20.73 -17.24
C ALA A 24 -20.77 -22.23 -17.51
N ALA A 25 -19.59 -22.63 -18.01
CA ALA A 25 -19.26 -24.03 -18.27
C ALA A 25 -19.22 -24.89 -16.99
N LEU A 26 -18.76 -24.33 -15.86
CA LEU A 26 -18.79 -25.01 -14.56
C LEU A 26 -20.23 -25.24 -14.09
N LYS A 27 -21.10 -24.23 -14.21
CA LYS A 27 -22.53 -24.34 -13.87
C LYS A 27 -23.27 -25.36 -14.74
N ALA A 28 -22.89 -25.45 -16.01
CA ALA A 28 -23.45 -26.42 -16.94
C ALA A 28 -22.90 -27.85 -16.77
N GLY A 29 -21.85 -28.03 -15.94
CA GLY A 29 -21.16 -29.31 -15.79
C GLY A 29 -20.34 -29.73 -17.01
N GLU A 30 -20.01 -28.78 -17.88
CA GLU A 30 -19.31 -28.99 -19.17
C GLU A 30 -17.78 -28.91 -19.02
N LEU A 31 -17.30 -28.40 -17.88
CA LEU A 31 -15.86 -28.31 -17.61
C LEU A 31 -15.30 -29.67 -17.16
N THR A 32 -14.34 -30.20 -17.91
CA THR A 32 -13.62 -31.42 -17.49
C THR A 32 -12.84 -31.21 -16.19
N VAL A 33 -12.61 -32.27 -15.41
CA VAL A 33 -11.82 -32.20 -14.16
C VAL A 33 -10.43 -31.59 -14.41
N ALA A 34 -9.77 -31.96 -15.50
CA ALA A 34 -8.48 -31.37 -15.87
C ALA A 34 -8.57 -29.85 -16.13
N ALA A 35 -9.64 -29.40 -16.79
CA ALA A 35 -9.88 -27.97 -17.00
C ALA A 35 -10.22 -27.24 -15.69
N GLN A 36 -10.94 -27.87 -14.76
CA GLN A 36 -11.19 -27.32 -13.42
C GLN A 36 -9.88 -27.13 -12.65
N HIS A 37 -8.97 -28.11 -12.67
CA HIS A 37 -7.67 -27.98 -12.02
C HIS A 37 -6.81 -26.88 -12.64
N ARG A 38 -6.79 -26.75 -13.97
CA ARG A 38 -6.06 -25.66 -14.63
C ARG A 38 -6.62 -24.29 -14.25
N PHE A 39 -7.94 -24.16 -14.26
CA PHE A 39 -8.59 -22.91 -13.84
C PHE A 39 -8.28 -22.57 -12.38
N ALA A 40 -8.32 -23.55 -11.48
CA ALA A 40 -7.93 -23.35 -10.09
C ALA A 40 -6.47 -22.91 -9.95
N ALA A 41 -5.55 -23.51 -10.72
CA ALA A 41 -4.15 -23.11 -10.73
C ALA A 41 -3.96 -21.66 -11.18
N SER A 42 -4.65 -21.23 -12.25
CA SER A 42 -4.61 -19.85 -12.74
C SER A 42 -5.12 -18.83 -11.71
N LEU A 43 -6.16 -19.19 -10.95
CA LEU A 43 -6.67 -18.35 -9.85
C LEU A 43 -5.64 -18.20 -8.72
N ILE A 44 -4.97 -19.29 -8.35
CA ILE A 44 -3.93 -19.28 -7.32
C ILE A 44 -2.76 -18.42 -7.77
N GLU A 45 -2.23 -18.64 -8.97
CA GLU A 45 -1.10 -17.87 -9.52
C GLU A 45 -1.41 -16.37 -9.63
N THR A 46 -2.62 -16.02 -10.08
CA THR A 46 -3.04 -14.61 -10.13
C THR A 46 -3.17 -14.01 -8.73
N GLY A 47 -3.66 -14.79 -7.76
CA GLY A 47 -3.77 -14.38 -6.37
C GLY A 47 -2.41 -14.13 -5.73
N GLU A 48 -1.45 -15.05 -5.91
CA GLU A 48 -0.06 -14.91 -5.45
C GLU A 48 0.59 -13.65 -6.03
N LEU A 49 0.34 -13.37 -7.31
CA LEU A 49 0.88 -12.19 -7.97
C LEU A 49 0.29 -10.87 -7.44
N VAL A 50 -0.98 -10.87 -7.01
CA VAL A 50 -1.60 -9.71 -6.33
C VAL A 50 -1.04 -9.54 -4.92
N ASP A 51 -0.85 -10.64 -4.19
CA ASP A 51 -0.30 -10.65 -2.83
C ASP A 51 1.14 -10.13 -2.81
N GLU A 52 2.00 -10.63 -3.70
CA GLU A 52 3.38 -10.16 -3.88
C GLU A 52 3.42 -8.66 -4.21
N HIS A 53 2.50 -8.19 -5.06
CA HIS A 53 2.40 -6.76 -5.36
C HIS A 53 2.03 -5.94 -4.12
N ALA A 54 1.11 -6.42 -3.29
CA ALA A 54 0.71 -5.75 -2.06
C ALA A 54 1.88 -5.67 -1.06
N ASP A 55 2.65 -6.74 -0.92
CA ASP A 55 3.85 -6.78 -0.07
C ASP A 55 4.92 -5.79 -0.56
N HIS A 56 5.15 -5.70 -1.88
CA HIS A 56 6.05 -4.70 -2.46
C HIS A 56 5.55 -3.27 -2.24
N GLN A 57 4.26 -3.01 -2.34
CA GLN A 57 3.68 -1.69 -2.03
C GLN A 57 3.85 -1.33 -0.56
N ALA A 58 3.59 -2.28 0.35
CA ALA A 58 3.73 -2.07 1.80
C ALA A 58 5.20 -1.84 2.22
N SER A 59 6.14 -2.59 1.64
CA SER A 59 7.56 -2.40 1.90
C SER A 59 8.10 -1.08 1.33
N ALA A 60 7.64 -0.68 0.14
CA ALA A 60 8.01 0.61 -0.46
C ALA A 60 7.41 1.80 0.30
N SER A 61 6.18 1.70 0.82
CA SER A 61 5.59 2.76 1.65
C SER A 61 6.29 2.90 3.01
N ASN A 62 6.78 1.80 3.57
CA ASN A 62 7.54 1.80 4.82
C ASN A 62 9.02 2.23 4.65
N GLY A 63 9.52 2.29 3.42
CA GLY A 63 10.86 2.80 3.08
C GLY A 63 10.96 4.34 3.05
N HIS A 64 9.84 5.05 3.23
CA HIS A 64 9.78 6.51 3.35
C HIS A 64 9.42 6.95 4.77
N ALA A 65 10.05 6.34 5.77
CA ALA A 65 10.25 6.98 7.05
C ALA A 65 11.66 7.59 7.00
N ASP A 66 11.71 8.86 6.60
CA ASP A 66 12.90 9.71 6.62
C ASP A 66 13.52 9.74 8.02
N GLY A 67 14.42 8.80 8.28
CA GLY A 67 15.52 9.00 9.19
C GLY A 67 16.67 9.63 8.41
N PHE A 68 16.79 10.96 8.42
CA PHE A 68 18.00 11.69 8.82
C PHE A 68 17.87 13.20 8.55
N GLY A 69 17.65 13.92 9.63
CA GLY A 69 17.99 15.33 9.80
C GLY A 69 18.52 15.52 11.22
N MET A 70 19.71 14.98 11.49
CA MET A 70 20.52 15.44 12.62
C MET A 70 20.91 16.89 12.35
N SER A 71 20.35 17.81 13.12
CA SER A 71 20.97 19.09 13.44
C SER A 71 21.35 19.07 14.92
N GLU A 72 22.44 18.38 15.25
CA GLU A 72 23.24 18.76 16.41
C GLU A 72 24.00 20.02 16.04
N SER A 73 23.59 21.18 16.59
CA SER A 73 24.43 22.31 17.03
C SER A 73 23.53 23.51 17.37
N GLY A 74 23.36 23.80 18.66
CA GLY A 74 22.62 24.96 19.18
C GLY A 74 21.88 24.57 20.46
N ASP A 75 22.60 24.22 21.53
CA ASP A 75 22.81 25.10 22.69
C ASP A 75 21.49 25.51 23.39
N SER A 76 21.27 24.86 24.54
CA SER A 76 20.48 25.32 25.69
C SER A 76 19.25 26.19 25.41
N ASP A 77 18.07 25.56 25.42
CA ASP A 77 16.84 26.25 25.85
C ASP A 77 16.99 26.63 27.33
N ASP A 78 17.58 27.81 27.55
CA ASP A 78 17.48 28.56 28.80
C ASP A 78 15.99 28.79 29.11
N ILE A 79 15.50 28.04 30.09
CA ILE A 79 14.32 28.43 30.86
C ILE A 79 14.72 29.68 31.64
N ASP A 80 14.50 30.86 31.06
CA ASP A 80 14.38 32.14 31.78
C ASP A 80 13.88 33.23 30.83
N ASP A 81 12.55 33.35 30.68
CA ASP A 81 11.94 34.66 30.43
C ASP A 81 10.51 34.74 31.01
N ILE A 82 10.39 34.38 32.30
CA ILE A 82 9.29 34.90 33.13
C ILE A 82 9.73 36.31 33.57
N VAL A 83 9.66 37.27 32.67
CA VAL A 83 9.63 38.70 33.02
C VAL A 83 8.17 39.11 33.13
N ALA A 84 7.71 39.19 34.37
CA ALA A 84 6.51 39.94 34.72
C ALA A 84 6.78 41.43 34.53
N PRO A 85 5.93 42.20 33.83
CA PRO A 85 5.83 43.63 34.09
C PRO A 85 4.94 43.83 35.33
N SER A 86 5.59 44.14 36.46
CA SER A 86 4.98 44.84 37.58
C SER A 86 4.47 46.22 37.14
N ASP A 87 3.32 46.58 37.72
CA ASP A 87 2.73 47.92 37.94
C ASP A 87 3.54 49.15 37.50
N ASN A 88 2.89 50.12 36.83
CA ASN A 88 2.39 51.32 37.54
C ASN A 88 1.51 52.22 36.65
N GLU A 89 0.31 52.51 37.16
CA GLU A 89 -0.44 53.78 37.20
C GLU A 89 -0.26 54.85 36.09
N GLU A 90 -1.38 55.29 35.46
CA GLU A 90 -1.66 56.73 35.31
C GLU A 90 -3.15 57.01 34.97
N GLU A 91 -3.68 58.03 35.66
CA GLU A 91 -5.02 58.63 35.64
C GLU A 91 -5.46 59.13 34.26
N TRP A 92 -6.77 59.12 33.99
CA TRP A 92 -7.57 60.28 33.51
C TRP A 92 -9.05 60.10 33.88
#